data_AF-A0A7Y9EY43-F1
#
_entry.id   AF-A0A7Y9EY43-F1
#
_cell.length_a   1.000
_cell.length_b   1.000
_cell.length_c   1.000
_cell.angle_alpha   90.00
_cell.angle_beta   90.00
_cell.angle_gamma   90.00
#
_symmetry.space_group_name_H-M   'P 1'
#
loop_
_entity.id
_entity.type
_entity.pdbx_description
1 polymer ?
#
loop_
_entity_poly.entity_id
_entity_poly.type
_entity_poly.pdbx_seq_one_letter_code
_entity_poly.pdbx_strand_id
1 'polypeptide(L)'
;MSGFIEKSFEHMVNGYLEENSSHRVLKFGQRQAARFSNLNPAKLEQLVGSFDDEWRERLTAFLSTDERRQTLTNLIGARHSLAHGGSSTVSGSLLRQYHEIAEQTVGLLADMFVPLAQASHRSAE
;
A
#
# COMPACT_ATOMS: atom_id res chain seq x y z
N MET A 1 9.71 7.50 3.65
CA MET A 1 8.27 7.34 3.90
C MET A 1 7.52 6.79 2.69
N SER A 2 7.60 7.33 1.48
CA SER A 2 6.94 6.65 0.33
C SER A 2 7.56 5.29 -0.03
N GLY A 3 8.88 5.13 0.16
CA GLY A 3 9.52 3.81 0.07
C GLY A 3 9.07 2.81 1.14
N PHE A 4 8.53 3.29 2.27
CA PHE A 4 7.92 2.43 3.28
C PHE A 4 6.58 1.89 2.77
N ILE A 5 5.71 2.72 2.21
CA ILE A 5 4.43 2.26 1.62
C ILE A 5 4.68 1.24 0.50
N GLU A 6 5.62 1.51 -0.41
CA GLU A 6 5.98 0.58 -1.50
C GLU A 6 6.45 -0.77 -0.97
N LYS A 7 7.41 -0.78 -0.04
CA LYS A 7 7.98 -2.02 0.49
C LYS A 7 7.00 -2.80 1.34
N SER A 8 6.23 -2.11 2.18
CA SER A 8 5.17 -2.74 2.96
C SER A 8 4.14 -3.39 2.03
N PHE A 9 3.68 -2.67 1.00
CA PHE A 9 2.71 -3.22 0.05
C PHE A 9 3.26 -4.42 -0.73
N GLU A 10 4.50 -4.33 -1.22
CA GLU A 10 5.19 -5.46 -1.87
C GLU A 10 5.26 -6.69 -0.96
N HIS A 11 5.63 -6.52 0.30
CA HIS A 11 5.69 -7.62 1.28
C HIS A 11 4.31 -8.23 1.54
N MET A 12 3.28 -7.40 1.74
CA MET A 12 1.92 -7.87 1.99
C MET A 12 1.35 -8.64 0.80
N VAL A 13 1.55 -8.14 -0.42
CA VAL A 13 1.10 -8.82 -1.64
C VAL A 13 1.82 -10.16 -1.82
N ASN A 14 3.13 -10.22 -1.57
CA ASN A 14 3.87 -11.48 -1.67
C ASN A 14 3.37 -12.51 -0.65
N GLY A 15 3.15 -12.11 0.60
CA GLY A 15 2.57 -13.01 1.62
C GLY A 15 1.17 -13.50 1.25
N TYR A 16 0.30 -12.59 0.81
CA TYR A 16 -1.04 -12.95 0.33
C TYR A 16 -1.00 -13.96 -0.82
N LEU A 17 -0.14 -13.74 -1.81
CA LEU A 17 0.03 -14.65 -2.94
C LEU A 17 0.57 -16.02 -2.51
N GLU A 18 1.53 -16.05 -1.57
CA GLU A 18 2.12 -17.29 -1.04
C GLU A 18 1.07 -18.18 -0.37
N GLU A 19 0.12 -17.58 0.35
CA GLU A 19 -0.93 -18.31 1.06
C GLU A 19 -2.12 -18.70 0.15
N ASN A 20 -2.43 -17.88 -0.85
CA ASN A 20 -3.69 -17.99 -1.61
C ASN A 20 -3.54 -18.46 -3.06
N SER A 21 -2.31 -18.69 -3.55
CA SER A 21 -2.07 -19.04 -4.95
C SER A 21 -1.39 -20.39 -5.16
N SER A 22 -1.75 -21.07 -6.24
CA SER A 22 -0.96 -22.22 -6.72
C SER A 22 0.44 -21.78 -7.17
N HIS A 23 1.41 -22.69 -7.15
CA HIS A 23 2.82 -22.40 -7.48
C HIS A 23 3.03 -21.64 -8.80
N ARG A 24 2.24 -21.95 -9.84
CA ARG A 24 2.35 -21.28 -11.16
C ARG A 24 1.83 -19.84 -11.11
N VAL A 25 0.73 -19.62 -10.39
CA VAL A 25 0.13 -18.29 -10.20
C VAL A 25 1.01 -17.44 -9.28
N LEU A 26 1.55 -18.02 -8.21
CA LEU A 26 2.48 -17.36 -7.30
C LEU A 26 3.69 -16.77 -8.04
N LYS A 27 4.37 -17.57 -8.87
CA LYS A 27 5.53 -17.10 -9.65
C LYS A 27 5.19 -15.96 -10.61
N PHE A 28 3.99 -15.99 -11.20
CA PHE A 28 3.53 -14.88 -12.05
C PHE A 28 3.23 -13.64 -11.21
N GLY A 29 2.46 -13.79 -10.13
CA GLY A 29 2.09 -12.70 -9.21
C GLY A 29 3.29 -12.00 -8.60
N GLN A 30 4.29 -12.75 -8.09
CA GLN A 30 5.52 -12.17 -7.53
C GLN A 30 6.31 -11.35 -8.56
N ARG A 31 6.35 -11.79 -9.83
CA ARG A 31 6.99 -11.00 -10.92
C ARG A 31 6.25 -9.70 -11.20
N GLN A 32 4.93 -9.70 -11.05
CA GLN A 32 4.13 -8.48 -11.19
C GLN A 32 4.33 -7.57 -9.97
N ALA A 33 4.36 -8.12 -8.76
CA ALA A 33 4.62 -7.39 -7.52
C ALA A 33 6.00 -6.71 -7.50
N ALA A 34 7.04 -7.37 -8.00
CA ALA A 34 8.38 -6.80 -8.11
C ALA A 34 8.46 -5.56 -9.03
N ARG A 35 7.44 -5.31 -9.85
CA ARG A 35 7.35 -4.14 -10.72
C ARG A 35 6.63 -2.96 -10.07
N PHE A 36 6.15 -3.11 -8.83
CA PHE A 36 5.49 -2.05 -8.07
C PHE A 36 6.51 -0.99 -7.64
N SER A 37 6.79 -0.07 -8.56
CA SER A 37 7.72 1.04 -8.37
C SER A 37 7.06 2.34 -8.80
N ASN A 38 7.48 3.45 -8.21
CA ASN A 38 6.92 4.77 -8.47
C ASN A 38 5.39 4.75 -8.26
N LEU A 39 4.96 4.21 -7.11
CA LEU A 39 3.55 4.20 -6.74
C LEU A 39 3.05 5.64 -6.66
N ASN A 40 1.80 5.85 -7.04
CA ASN A 40 1.01 7.04 -6.77
C ASN A 40 -0.39 6.57 -6.36
N PRO A 41 -1.27 7.43 -5.83
CA PRO A 41 -2.59 6.99 -5.38
C PRO A 41 -3.38 6.22 -6.45
N ALA A 42 -3.39 6.70 -7.69
CA ALA A 42 -4.11 6.05 -8.79
C ALA A 42 -3.54 4.65 -9.15
N LYS A 43 -2.21 4.51 -9.17
CA LYS A 43 -1.56 3.20 -9.38
C LYS A 43 -1.83 2.27 -8.22
N LEU A 44 -1.84 2.77 -6.98
CA LEU A 44 -2.16 1.95 -5.82
C LEU A 44 -3.59 1.43 -5.90
N GLU A 45 -4.56 2.30 -6.23
CA GLU A 45 -5.96 1.92 -6.47
C GLU A 45 -6.10 0.89 -7.59
N GLN A 46 -5.39 1.09 -8.71
CA GLN A 46 -5.37 0.13 -9.82
C GLN A 46 -4.82 -1.23 -9.40
N LEU A 47 -3.73 -1.26 -8.63
CA LEU A 47 -3.10 -2.49 -8.17
C LEU A 47 -4.02 -3.22 -7.19
N VAL A 48 -4.56 -2.52 -6.20
CA VAL A 48 -5.54 -3.11 -5.25
C VAL A 48 -6.75 -3.64 -6.01
N GLY A 49 -7.28 -2.89 -6.97
CA GLY A 49 -8.40 -3.30 -7.82
C GLY A 49 -8.11 -4.48 -8.74
N SER A 50 -6.84 -4.80 -9.01
CA SER A 50 -6.50 -6.02 -9.74
C SER A 50 -6.65 -7.29 -8.91
N PHE A 51 -6.76 -7.16 -7.57
CA PHE A 51 -7.11 -8.26 -6.67
C PHE A 51 -8.61 -8.31 -6.41
N ASP A 52 -9.21 -7.16 -6.08
CA ASP A 52 -10.63 -7.07 -5.74
C ASP A 52 -11.17 -5.64 -5.97
N ASP A 53 -12.28 -5.53 -6.70
CA ASP A 53 -12.93 -4.24 -7.00
C ASP A 53 -13.50 -3.57 -5.73
N GLU A 54 -13.99 -4.33 -4.76
CA GLU A 54 -14.49 -3.81 -3.47
C GLU A 54 -13.35 -3.20 -2.65
N TRP A 55 -12.17 -3.82 -2.68
CA TRP A 55 -11.00 -3.29 -1.99
C TRP A 55 -10.51 -1.99 -2.63
N ARG A 56 -10.59 -1.90 -3.97
CA ARG A 56 -10.35 -0.63 -4.67
C ARG A 56 -11.32 0.44 -4.19
N GLU A 57 -12.61 0.15 -4.15
CA GLU A 57 -13.62 1.11 -3.70
C GLU A 57 -13.36 1.59 -2.27
N ARG A 58 -13.01 0.67 -1.37
CA ARG A 58 -12.64 1.00 0.02
C ARG A 58 -11.41 1.91 0.09
N LEU A 59 -10.37 1.64 -0.70
CA LEU A 59 -9.19 2.48 -0.79
C LEU A 59 -9.52 3.86 -1.39
N THR A 60 -10.32 3.89 -2.46
CA THR A 60 -10.75 5.14 -3.11
C THR A 60 -11.56 6.00 -2.16
N ALA A 61 -12.49 5.41 -1.40
CA ALA A 61 -13.25 6.12 -0.36
C ALA A 61 -12.32 6.70 0.70
N PHE A 62 -11.38 5.91 1.22
CA PHE A 62 -10.38 6.36 2.20
C PHE A 62 -9.57 7.56 1.68
N LEU A 63 -9.10 7.51 0.43
CA LEU A 63 -8.29 8.56 -0.19
C LEU A 63 -9.09 9.82 -0.54
N SER A 64 -10.40 9.69 -0.72
CA SER A 64 -11.30 10.79 -1.08
C SER A 64 -11.76 11.60 0.14
N THR A 65 -11.45 11.14 1.36
CA THR A 65 -11.70 11.88 2.60
C THR A 65 -10.63 12.96 2.81
N ASP A 66 -11.07 14.18 3.12
CA ASP A 66 -10.23 15.34 3.42
C ASP A 66 -9.15 15.57 2.34
N GLU A 67 -7.91 15.86 2.76
CA GLU A 67 -6.75 16.10 1.88
C GLU A 67 -5.90 14.84 1.67
N ARG A 68 -6.38 13.65 2.05
CA ARG A 68 -5.57 12.42 2.11
C ARG A 68 -4.89 12.07 0.79
N ARG A 69 -5.62 12.12 -0.33
CA ARG A 69 -5.04 11.89 -1.67
C ARG A 69 -3.93 12.88 -1.99
N GLN A 70 -4.14 14.16 -1.68
CA GLN A 70 -3.15 15.20 -1.94
C GLN A 70 -1.91 15.01 -1.06
N THR A 71 -2.10 14.75 0.23
CA THR A 71 -1.02 14.49 1.19
C THR A 71 -0.20 13.26 0.79
N LEU A 72 -0.86 12.17 0.37
CA LEU A 72 -0.16 10.97 -0.12
C LEU A 72 0.61 11.26 -1.43
N THR A 73 0.02 12.01 -2.35
CA THR A 73 0.69 12.44 -3.58
C THR A 73 1.94 13.26 -3.28
N ASN A 74 1.82 14.23 -2.35
CA ASN A 74 2.93 15.09 -1.93
C ASN A 74 4.03 14.29 -1.23
N LEU A 75 3.68 13.33 -0.37
CA LEU A 75 4.63 12.44 0.29
C LEU A 75 5.46 11.62 -0.72
N ILE A 76 4.77 11.08 -1.73
CA ILE A 76 5.40 10.31 -2.81
C ILE A 76 6.32 11.22 -3.63
N GLY A 77 5.85 12.41 -4.00
CA GLY A 77 6.63 13.42 -4.72
C GLY A 77 7.85 13.93 -3.94
N ALA A 78 7.72 14.13 -2.63
CA ALA A 78 8.80 14.61 -1.77
C ALA A 78 10.00 13.66 -1.77
N ARG A 79 9.79 12.33 -1.84
CA ARG A 79 10.90 11.37 -2.01
C ARG A 79 11.63 11.58 -3.33
N HIS A 80 10.90 11.86 -4.41
CA HIS A 80 11.50 12.11 -5.71
C HIS A 80 12.37 13.37 -5.67
N SER A 81 11.86 14.47 -5.11
CA SER A 81 12.61 15.71 -4.94
C SER A 81 13.84 15.57 -4.03
N LEU A 82 13.72 14.84 -2.91
CA LEU A 82 14.84 14.57 -2.00
C LEU A 82 15.91 13.68 -2.65
N ALA A 83 15.52 12.65 -3.38
CA ALA A 83 16.44 11.77 -4.09
C ALA A 83 17.22 12.48 -5.21
N HIS A 84 16.65 13.54 -5.77
CA HIS A 84 17.27 14.38 -6.79
C HIS A 84 18.00 15.62 -6.23
N GLY A 85 18.22 15.69 -4.90
CA GLY A 85 19.04 16.73 -4.26
C GLY A 85 18.32 18.06 -4.00
N GLY A 86 16.99 18.09 -4.08
CA GLY A 86 16.22 19.29 -3.76
C GLY A 86 16.19 19.59 -2.25
N SER A 87 16.34 20.86 -1.87
CA SER A 87 16.16 21.32 -0.49
C SER A 87 14.67 21.57 -0.21
N SER A 88 13.93 20.54 0.20
CA SER A 88 12.58 20.73 0.74
C SER A 88 12.66 21.07 2.23
N THR A 89 12.36 22.31 2.60
CA THR A 89 12.11 22.70 4.00
C THR A 89 10.80 22.08 4.46
N VAL A 90 10.84 20.84 4.94
CA VAL A 90 9.66 20.16 5.50
C VAL A 90 9.47 20.66 6.92
N SER A 91 8.31 21.28 7.20
CA SER A 91 7.95 21.65 8.57
C SER A 91 7.66 20.41 9.42
N GLY A 92 7.81 20.50 10.74
CA GLY A 92 7.49 19.39 11.64
C GLY A 92 6.02 18.95 11.57
N SER A 93 5.09 19.87 11.29
CA SER A 93 3.68 19.55 11.08
C SER A 93 3.44 18.77 9.80
N LEU A 94 4.10 19.16 8.69
CA LEU A 94 4.00 18.45 7.42
C LEU A 94 4.60 17.04 7.49
N LEU A 95 5.73 16.89 8.19
CA LEU A 95 6.33 15.57 8.42
C LEU A 95 5.38 14.65 9.20
N ARG A 96 4.66 15.19 10.18
CA ARG A 96 3.65 14.42 10.94
C ARG A 96 2.48 13.99 10.05
N GLN A 97 1.94 14.89 9.23
CA GLN A 97 0.89 14.55 8.27
C GLN A 97 1.34 13.45 7.29
N TYR A 98 2.59 13.52 6.81
CA TYR A 98 3.18 12.48 5.97
C TYR A 98 3.34 11.14 6.68
N HIS A 99 3.71 11.15 7.96
CA HIS A 99 3.76 9.95 8.77
C HIS A 99 2.37 9.33 8.93
N GLU A 100 1.40 10.12 9.37
CA GLU A 100 0.03 9.68 9.63
C GLU A 100 -0.62 9.09 8.37
N ILE A 101 -0.53 9.76 7.21
CA ILE A 101 -1.12 9.23 5.98
C ILE A 101 -0.44 7.93 5.54
N ALA A 102 0.88 7.79 5.75
CA ALA A 102 1.60 6.58 5.40
C ALA A 102 1.18 5.40 6.27
N GLU A 103 1.08 5.60 7.58
CA GLU A 103 0.62 4.59 8.53
C GLU A 103 -0.82 4.18 8.26
N GLN A 104 -1.73 5.14 8.07
CA GLN A 104 -3.14 4.84 7.77
C GLN A 104 -3.29 4.09 6.45
N THR A 105 -2.53 4.48 5.42
CA THR A 105 -2.55 3.78 4.13
C THR A 105 -2.04 2.35 4.27
N VAL A 106 -0.91 2.15 4.97
CA VAL A 106 -0.35 0.81 5.20
C VAL A 106 -1.28 -0.04 6.07
N GLY A 107 -1.89 0.52 7.11
CA GLY A 107 -2.86 -0.18 7.96
C GLY A 107 -4.08 -0.64 7.18
N LEU A 108 -4.63 0.22 6.32
CA LEU A 108 -5.76 -0.15 5.45
C LEU A 108 -5.39 -1.27 4.47
N LEU A 109 -4.19 -1.23 3.89
CA LEU A 109 -3.70 -2.30 3.02
C LEU A 109 -3.46 -3.60 3.81
N ALA A 110 -2.98 -3.51 5.04
CA ALA A 110 -2.79 -4.67 5.90
C ALA A 110 -4.11 -5.37 6.20
N ASP A 111 -5.18 -4.62 6.49
CA ASP A 111 -6.54 -5.19 6.68
C ASP A 111 -7.03 -6.02 5.48
N MET A 112 -6.52 -5.73 4.26
CA MET A 112 -6.89 -6.42 3.04
C MET A 112 -5.98 -7.62 2.73
N PHE A 113 -4.66 -7.41 2.80
CA PHE A 113 -3.66 -8.36 2.29
C PHE A 113 -3.01 -9.21 3.36
N VAL A 114 -3.06 -8.80 4.62
CA VAL A 114 -2.59 -9.61 5.73
C VAL A 114 -3.81 -10.32 6.29
N PRO A 115 -4.00 -11.63 6.04
CA PRO A 115 -4.97 -12.36 6.81
C PRO A 115 -4.56 -12.20 8.28
N LEU A 116 -5.37 -11.46 9.05
CA LEU A 116 -5.43 -11.72 10.49
C LEU A 116 -5.60 -13.22 10.58
N ALA A 117 -4.66 -13.91 11.20
CA ALA A 117 -4.76 -15.35 11.43
C ALA A 117 -6.14 -15.64 12.02
N GLN A 118 -7.13 -15.91 11.16
CA GLN A 118 -8.46 -16.24 11.57
C GLN A 118 -8.32 -17.66 12.05
N ALA A 119 -8.14 -17.76 13.36
CA ALA A 119 -8.27 -18.94 14.19
C ALA A 119 -8.31 -20.24 13.38
N SER A 120 -7.14 -20.83 13.19
CA SER A 120 -7.01 -22.27 13.09
C SER A 120 -7.56 -22.90 14.38
N HIS A 121 -8.88 -22.96 14.54
CA HIS A 121 -9.63 -23.84 15.44
C HIS A 121 -11.12 -23.47 15.44
N ARG A 122 -11.91 -24.21 14.66
CA ARG A 122 -13.06 -25.02 15.12
C ARG A 122 -13.78 -25.65 13.92
N SER A 123 -13.12 -26.62 13.31
CA SER A 123 -13.81 -27.83 12.85
C SER A 123 -13.51 -28.92 13.86
N ALA A 124 -14.40 -29.04 14.84
CA ALA A 124 -14.60 -30.23 15.65
C ALA A 124 -15.96 -30.04 16.33
N GLU A 125 -17.01 -30.45 15.62
CA GLU A 125 -18.12 -31.27 16.10
C GLU A 125 -19.08 -31.58 14.95
#